data_AF-A0AAD9VE09-F1
#
_entry.id   AF-A0AAD9VE09-F1
#
_cell.length_a   1.000
_cell.length_b   1.000
_cell.length_c   1.000
_cell.angle_alpha   90.00
_cell.angle_beta   90.00
_cell.angle_gamma   90.00
#
_symmetry.space_group_name_H-M   'P 1'
#
loop_
_entity.id
_entity.type
_entity.pdbx_description
1 polymer ?
#
loop_
_entity_poly.entity_id
_entity_poly.type
_entity_poly.pdbx_seq_one_letter_code
_entity_poly.pdbx_strand_id
1 'polypeptide(L)'
;MLAQSETWSDYKHHNTWKSLVGVTPNGQVTFLSDLWGRRGLEKYITRESSLLDLLEPGGHVLVDRGLDILGIVPAGVTVNMPPFLAGHDQLTTAETEETMSIASVRIYVERAIGRITYHTLDGTLPNALSPYAT
;
A
#
# COMPACT_ATOMS: atom_id res chain seq x y z
N MET A 1 16.77 -3.44 -19.59
CA MET A 1 15.91 -4.63 -19.42
C MET A 1 15.90 -4.92 -17.94
N LEU A 2 14.82 -4.58 -17.22
CA LEU A 2 14.68 -5.05 -15.83
C LEU A 2 14.61 -6.58 -15.89
N ALA A 3 15.53 -7.24 -15.21
CA ALA A 3 15.70 -8.69 -15.34
C ALA A 3 14.50 -9.40 -14.68
N GLN A 4 14.16 -10.61 -15.15
CA GLN A 4 13.13 -11.46 -14.52
C GLN A 4 13.33 -11.58 -13.00
N SER A 5 14.57 -11.60 -12.55
CA SER A 5 14.96 -11.61 -11.13
C SER A 5 14.46 -10.40 -10.33
N GLU A 6 14.23 -9.25 -10.96
CA GLU A 6 13.80 -8.01 -10.30
C GLU A 6 12.28 -7.86 -10.22
N THR A 7 11.53 -8.57 -11.05
CA THR A 7 10.05 -8.53 -11.08
C THR A 7 9.40 -9.80 -10.52
N TRP A 8 10.10 -10.93 -10.51
CA TRP A 8 9.56 -12.21 -10.04
C TRP A 8 9.10 -12.12 -8.59
N SER A 9 7.86 -12.50 -8.28
CA SER A 9 7.31 -12.62 -6.93
C SER A 9 7.12 -14.08 -6.54
N ASP A 10 7.82 -14.54 -5.51
CA ASP A 10 7.65 -15.90 -4.97
C ASP A 10 6.28 -16.08 -4.35
N TYR A 11 5.72 -15.01 -3.76
CA TYR A 11 4.38 -15.03 -3.18
C TYR A 11 3.29 -15.19 -4.26
N LYS A 12 3.49 -14.62 -5.45
CA LYS A 12 2.54 -14.70 -6.57
C LYS A 12 2.92 -15.71 -7.65
N HIS A 13 4.09 -16.33 -7.55
CA HIS A 13 4.71 -17.21 -8.54
C HIS A 13 4.73 -16.66 -9.98
N HIS A 14 4.81 -15.33 -10.13
CA HIS A 14 4.80 -14.63 -11.42
C HIS A 14 5.58 -13.32 -11.31
N ASN A 15 5.97 -12.72 -12.44
CA ASN A 15 6.50 -11.35 -12.46
C ASN A 15 5.40 -10.36 -12.09
N THR A 16 5.67 -9.49 -11.12
CA THR A 16 4.73 -8.50 -10.59
C THR A 16 5.34 -7.12 -10.59
N TRP A 17 4.53 -6.14 -10.96
CA TRP A 17 4.76 -4.72 -10.70
C TRP A 17 3.96 -4.28 -9.48
N LYS A 18 4.47 -3.29 -8.75
CA LYS A 18 3.81 -2.69 -7.60
C LYS A 18 3.62 -1.19 -7.85
N SER A 19 2.51 -0.63 -7.40
CA SER A 19 2.30 0.81 -7.30
C SER A 19 1.64 1.10 -5.94
N LEU A 20 1.93 2.27 -5.39
CA LEU A 20 1.28 2.80 -4.21
C LEU A 20 0.03 3.57 -4.61
N VAL A 21 -1.08 3.24 -3.96
CA VAL A 21 -2.36 3.92 -4.14
C VAL A 21 -2.73 4.60 -2.83
N GLY A 22 -2.88 5.92 -2.87
CA GLY A 22 -3.44 6.68 -1.76
C GLY A 22 -4.93 6.88 -1.96
N VAL A 23 -5.71 6.56 -0.92
CA VAL A 23 -7.16 6.64 -0.92
C VAL A 23 -7.62 7.40 0.32
N THR A 24 -8.52 8.35 0.14
CA THR A 24 -9.15 9.07 1.25
C THR A 24 -10.09 8.15 2.05
N PRO A 25 -10.43 8.49 3.31
CA PRO A 25 -11.44 7.76 4.08
C PRO A 25 -12.81 7.68 3.40
N ASN A 26 -13.10 8.57 2.43
CA ASN A 26 -14.34 8.58 1.65
C ASN A 26 -14.26 7.72 0.37
N GLY A 27 -13.14 7.03 0.13
CA GLY A 27 -12.94 6.13 -1.01
C GLY A 27 -12.52 6.79 -2.32
N GLN A 28 -12.11 8.06 -2.30
CA GLN A 28 -11.54 8.74 -3.47
C GLN A 28 -10.04 8.43 -3.57
N VAL A 29 -9.58 8.08 -4.77
CA VAL A 29 -8.15 7.92 -5.07
C VAL A 29 -7.53 9.30 -5.21
N THR A 30 -6.54 9.61 -4.37
CA THR A 30 -5.86 10.92 -4.35
C THR A 30 -4.39 10.85 -4.72
N PHE A 31 -3.83 9.65 -4.78
CA PHE A 31 -2.43 9.45 -5.11
C PHE A 31 -2.25 8.12 -5.83
N LEU A 32 -1.40 8.12 -6.85
CA LEU A 32 -0.94 6.93 -7.55
C LEU A 32 0.55 7.12 -7.84
N SER A 33 1.38 6.17 -7.42
CA SER A 33 2.79 6.18 -7.80
C SER A 33 3.01 5.53 -9.16
N ASP A 34 4.18 5.79 -9.71
CA ASP A 34 4.77 5.02 -10.80
C ASP A 34 4.82 3.52 -10.46
N LEU A 35 5.07 2.69 -11.48
CA LEU A 35 5.17 1.23 -11.33
C LEU A 35 6.60 0.81 -11.00
N TRP A 36 6.75 0.06 -9.91
CA TRP A 36 8.03 -0.42 -9.40
C TRP A 36 8.15 -1.95 -9.52
N GLY A 37 9.34 -2.42 -9.93
CA GLY A 37 9.69 -3.83 -9.84
C GLY A 37 9.82 -4.30 -8.38
N ARG A 38 9.79 -5.61 -8.14
CA ARG A 38 9.86 -6.21 -6.79
C ARG A 38 11.13 -5.82 -6.02
N ARG A 39 12.20 -5.40 -6.70
CA ARG A 39 13.39 -4.82 -6.04
C ARG A 39 13.13 -3.39 -5.58
N GLY A 40 12.29 -3.30 -4.55
CA GLY A 40 11.98 -2.13 -3.75
C GLY A 40 11.20 -2.64 -2.56
N LEU A 41 11.83 -2.66 -1.36
CA LEU A 41 11.06 -2.81 -0.13
C LEU A 41 9.93 -1.77 -0.17
N GLU A 42 8.77 -2.07 0.39
CA GLU A 42 7.62 -1.18 0.27
C GLU A 42 7.91 0.21 0.89
N LYS A 43 8.83 0.23 1.86
CA LYS A 43 9.48 1.43 2.41
C LYS A 43 10.29 2.24 1.38
N TYR A 44 11.03 1.59 0.48
CA TYR A 44 11.76 2.25 -0.60
C TYR A 44 10.79 2.90 -1.59
N ILE A 45 9.78 2.15 -2.04
CA ILE A 45 8.76 2.68 -2.96
C ILE A 45 8.09 3.91 -2.33
N THR A 46 7.73 3.83 -1.05
CA THR A 46 7.10 4.96 -0.33
C THR A 46 7.99 6.19 -0.26
N ARG A 47 9.30 5.98 -0.07
CA ARG A 47 10.27 7.08 -0.02
C ARG A 47 10.44 7.76 -1.37
N GLU A 48 10.49 6.98 -2.45
CA GLU A 48 10.74 7.50 -3.80
C GLU A 48 9.46 7.98 -4.50
N SER A 49 8.27 7.58 -4.05
CA SER A 49 7.02 7.88 -4.74
C SER A 49 6.51 9.31 -4.55
N SER A 50 7.28 10.23 -3.97
CA SER A 50 6.84 11.60 -3.58
C SER A 50 5.65 11.67 -2.62
N LEU A 51 5.16 10.53 -2.13
CA LEU A 51 4.00 10.46 -1.23
C LEU A 51 4.27 11.23 0.07
N LEU A 52 5.48 11.14 0.60
CA LEU A 52 5.87 11.79 1.85
C LEU A 52 5.83 13.31 1.76
N ASP A 53 6.09 13.87 0.58
CA ASP A 53 6.09 15.33 0.35
C ASP A 53 4.66 15.92 0.36
N LEU A 54 3.65 15.06 0.17
CA LEU A 54 2.24 15.43 0.21
C LEU A 54 1.65 15.36 1.63
N LEU A 55 2.38 14.83 2.61
CA LEU A 55 1.89 14.67 3.97
C LEU A 55 2.15 15.93 4.80
N GLU A 56 1.09 16.48 5.36
CA GLU A 56 1.15 17.67 6.20
C GLU A 56 1.17 17.32 7.69
N PRO A 57 1.87 18.11 8.53
CA PRO A 57 1.81 17.95 9.98
C PRO A 57 0.37 18.00 10.50
N GLY A 58 0.02 17.07 11.39
CA GLY A 58 -1.36 16.85 11.86
C GLY A 58 -2.15 15.84 11.01
N GLY A 59 -1.60 15.39 9.88
CA GLY A 59 -2.21 14.38 9.02
C GLY A 59 -2.18 12.97 9.63
N HIS A 60 -3.05 12.11 9.10
CA HIS A 60 -3.14 10.69 9.47
C HIS A 60 -3.01 9.81 8.23
N VAL A 61 -2.18 8.78 8.30
CA VAL A 61 -2.00 7.79 7.23
C VAL A 61 -2.32 6.42 7.79
N LEU A 62 -3.28 5.74 7.18
CA LEU A 62 -3.55 4.32 7.44
C LEU A 62 -2.70 3.48 6.50
N VAL A 63 -1.92 2.54 7.05
CA VAL A 63 -1.09 1.63 6.24
C VAL A 63 -1.42 0.17 6.53
N ASP A 64 -1.30 -0.67 5.51
CA ASP A 64 -1.45 -2.11 5.67
C ASP A 64 -0.32 -2.69 6.55
N ARG A 65 -0.61 -3.81 7.22
CA ARG A 65 0.26 -4.44 8.23
C ARG A 65 1.68 -4.81 7.77
N GLY A 66 1.94 -4.88 6.46
CA GLY A 66 3.27 -5.17 5.90
C GLY A 66 4.14 -3.94 5.63
N LEU A 67 3.56 -2.73 5.70
CA LEU A 67 4.18 -1.50 5.24
C LEU A 67 4.77 -0.70 6.42
N ASP A 68 6.00 -1.06 6.84
CA ASP A 68 6.73 -0.29 7.86
C ASP A 68 7.31 1.02 7.30
N ILE A 69 6.53 2.10 7.42
CA ILE A 69 6.93 3.45 7.01
C ILE A 69 7.18 4.39 8.19
N LEU A 70 7.04 3.92 9.43
CA LEU A 70 7.08 4.77 10.63
C LEU A 70 8.37 5.61 10.69
N GLY A 71 9.50 5.03 10.29
CA GLY A 71 10.81 5.70 10.30
C GLY A 71 11.10 6.63 9.13
N ILE A 72 10.17 6.80 8.17
CA ILE A 72 10.35 7.69 7.01
C ILE A 72 9.26 8.76 6.89
N VAL A 73 8.19 8.68 7.69
CA VAL A 73 7.10 9.66 7.67
C VAL A 73 7.58 11.02 8.23
N PRO A 74 7.14 12.16 7.66
CA PRO A 74 7.46 13.49 8.18
C PRO A 74 7.01 13.69 9.64
N ALA A 75 7.73 14.55 10.35
CA ALA A 75 7.39 14.89 11.73
C ALA A 75 5.97 15.51 11.81
N GLY A 76 5.19 15.06 12.79
CA GLY A 76 3.83 15.54 13.02
C GLY A 76 2.73 14.76 12.29
N VAL A 77 3.06 13.77 11.46
CA VAL A 77 2.07 12.88 10.83
C VAL A 77 1.92 11.61 11.67
N THR A 78 0.68 11.16 11.86
CA THR A 78 0.37 9.94 12.62
C THR A 78 0.19 8.75 11.67
N VAL A 79 0.92 7.67 11.90
CA VAL A 79 0.76 6.41 11.17
C VAL A 79 -0.15 5.48 11.97
N ASN A 80 -1.31 5.17 11.40
CA ASN A 80 -2.25 4.21 11.94
C ASN A 80 -1.98 2.85 11.28
N MET A 81 -1.74 1.82 12.09
CA MET A 81 -1.59 0.44 11.63
C MET A 81 -2.65 -0.44 12.30
N PRO A 82 -3.27 -1.39 11.59
CA PRO A 82 -4.17 -2.35 12.21
C PRO A 82 -3.43 -3.13 13.31
N PRO A 83 -4.06 -3.36 14.48
CA PRO A 83 -3.40 -3.98 15.62
C PRO A 83 -2.91 -5.41 15.32
N PHE A 84 -1.83 -5.80 16.00
CA PHE A 84 -1.19 -7.10 15.89
C PHE A 84 -1.70 -8.03 17.00
N LEU A 85 -2.20 -9.22 16.66
CA LEU A 85 -2.60 -10.26 17.64
C LEU A 85 -1.35 -11.00 18.18
N ALA A 86 -0.37 -10.28 18.72
CA ALA A 86 0.85 -10.89 19.29
C ALA A 86 0.53 -11.46 20.66
N GLY A 87 0.06 -12.71 20.71
CA GLY A 87 0.06 -13.49 21.95
C GLY A 87 -1.03 -13.15 22.97
N HIS A 88 -2.08 -12.43 22.58
CA HIS A 88 -3.29 -12.25 23.39
C HIS A 88 -4.42 -13.12 22.85
N ASP A 89 -5.11 -13.85 23.75
CA ASP A 89 -6.23 -14.71 23.38
C ASP A 89 -7.50 -13.92 23.00
N GLN A 90 -7.66 -12.69 23.48
CA GLN A 90 -8.80 -11.80 23.18
C GLN A 90 -8.41 -10.31 23.24
N LEU A 91 -8.99 -9.51 22.34
CA LEU A 91 -8.93 -8.05 22.34
C LEU A 91 -9.91 -7.48 23.39
N THR A 92 -9.56 -6.37 24.03
CA THR A 92 -10.50 -5.63 24.86
C THR A 92 -11.62 -5.00 24.03
N THR A 93 -12.72 -4.57 24.66
CA THR A 93 -13.84 -3.93 23.97
C THR A 93 -13.41 -2.65 23.23
N ALA A 94 -12.54 -1.84 23.84
CA ALA A 94 -12.03 -0.61 23.23
C ALA A 94 -11.14 -0.90 22.01
N GLU A 95 -10.22 -1.86 22.12
CA GLU A 95 -9.36 -2.28 20.99
C GLU A 95 -10.19 -2.90 19.86
N THR A 96 -11.28 -3.59 20.20
CA THR A 96 -12.21 -4.18 19.23
C THR A 96 -12.93 -3.08 18.44
N GLU A 97 -13.42 -2.04 19.11
CA GLU A 97 -14.06 -0.89 18.45
C GLU A 97 -13.08 -0.14 17.54
N GLU A 98 -11.85 0.09 17.99
CA GLU A 98 -10.81 0.72 17.17
C GLU A 98 -10.45 -0.14 15.95
N THR A 99 -10.31 -1.45 16.14
CA THR A 99 -10.07 -2.41 15.04
C THR A 99 -11.21 -2.41 14.04
N MET A 100 -12.46 -2.39 14.51
CA MET A 100 -13.64 -2.31 13.64
C MET A 100 -13.67 -0.99 12.86
N SER A 101 -13.33 0.12 13.49
CA SER A 101 -13.23 1.43 12.84
C SER A 101 -12.18 1.40 11.73
N ILE A 102 -10.97 0.94 12.03
CA ILE A 102 -9.88 0.79 11.05
C ILE A 102 -10.27 -0.17 9.92
N ALA A 103 -10.88 -1.30 10.24
CA ALA A 103 -11.35 -2.28 9.26
C ALA A 103 -12.43 -1.68 8.34
N SER A 104 -13.32 -0.85 8.87
CA SER A 104 -14.36 -0.18 8.08
C SER A 104 -13.77 0.78 7.05
N VAL A 105 -12.73 1.53 7.41
CA VAL A 105 -12.02 2.44 6.50
C VAL A 105 -11.25 1.64 5.44
N ARG A 106 -10.63 0.53 5.83
CA ARG A 106 -9.89 -0.37 4.93
C ARG A 106 -10.74 -0.92 3.79
N ILE A 107 -12.05 -1.13 4.00
CA ILE A 107 -12.97 -1.55 2.93
C ILE A 107 -13.01 -0.56 1.78
N TYR A 108 -12.92 0.75 2.04
CA TYR A 108 -12.91 1.76 0.97
C TYR A 108 -11.63 1.68 0.14
N VAL A 109 -10.49 1.42 0.79
CA VAL A 109 -9.20 1.20 0.11
C VAL A 109 -9.28 -0.04 -0.79
N GLU A 110 -9.74 -1.17 -0.26
CA GLU A 110 -9.86 -2.42 -1.03
C GLU A 110 -10.82 -2.28 -2.21
N ARG A 111 -11.94 -1.56 -2.04
CA ARG A 111 -12.89 -1.28 -3.13
C ARG A 111 -12.29 -0.37 -4.18
N ALA A 112 -11.53 0.66 -3.80
CA ALA A 112 -10.87 1.56 -4.73
C ALA A 112 -9.82 0.81 -5.57
N ILE A 113 -8.96 0.02 -4.92
CA ILE A 113 -7.99 -0.86 -5.60
C ILE A 113 -8.73 -1.84 -6.52
N GLY A 114 -9.78 -2.48 -6.01
CA GLY A 114 -10.62 -3.39 -6.80
C GLY A 114 -11.10 -2.73 -8.10
N ARG A 115 -11.65 -1.52 -8.03
CA ARG A 115 -12.10 -0.75 -9.21
C ARG A 115 -10.98 -0.40 -10.18
N ILE A 116 -9.79 -0.04 -9.68
CA ILE A 116 -8.61 0.23 -10.54
C ILE A 116 -8.21 -1.05 -11.28
N THR A 117 -8.25 -2.20 -10.61
CA THR A 117 -7.82 -3.47 -11.19
C THR A 117 -8.89 -4.15 -12.05
N TYR A 118 -10.17 -3.86 -11.82
CA TYR A 118 -11.32 -4.55 -12.41
C TYR A 118 -11.33 -4.42 -13.94
N HIS A 119 -11.14 -5.54 -14.65
CA HIS A 119 -11.06 -5.66 -16.11
C HIS A 119 -9.93 -4.86 -16.78
N THR A 120 -9.11 -4.14 -16.01
CA THR A 120 -7.99 -3.34 -16.52
C THR A 120 -6.69 -4.14 -16.47
N LEU A 121 -6.54 -5.05 -15.51
CA LEU A 121 -5.33 -5.86 -15.28
C LEU A 121 -5.62 -7.36 -15.18
N ASP A 122 -6.68 -7.84 -15.86
CA ASP A 122 -7.12 -9.24 -15.80
C ASP A 122 -6.15 -10.23 -16.49
N GLY A 123 -5.18 -9.72 -17.27
CA GLY A 123 -4.19 -10.50 -17.99
C GLY A 123 -2.75 -10.22 -17.56
N THR A 124 -1.85 -11.15 -17.88
CA THR A 124 -0.41 -10.94 -17.68
C THR A 124 0.10 -9.84 -18.59
N LEU A 125 0.61 -8.76 -18.01
CA LEU A 125 1.27 -7.71 -18.77
C LEU A 125 2.58 -8.27 -19.39
N PRO A 126 2.78 -8.14 -20.71
CA PRO A 126 4.03 -8.55 -21.34
C PRO A 126 5.22 -7.78 -20.75
N ASN A 127 6.32 -8.47 -20.48
CA ASN A 127 7.57 -7.84 -20.02
C ASN A 127 8.10 -6.77 -20.99
N ALA A 128 7.69 -6.83 -22.27
CA ALA A 128 8.00 -5.80 -23.26
C ALA A 128 7.44 -4.41 -22.90
N LEU A 129 6.42 -4.33 -22.03
CA LEU A 129 5.86 -3.06 -21.55
C LEU A 129 6.66 -2.45 -20.39
N SER A 130 7.70 -3.12 -19.90
CA SER A 130 8.58 -2.62 -18.83
C SER A 130 9.12 -1.19 -19.05
N PRO A 131 9.43 -0.71 -20.27
CA PRO A 131 9.86 0.67 -20.47
C PRO A 131 8.80 1.74 -20.17
N TYR A 132 7.51 1.35 -20.09
CA TYR A 132 6.40 2.24 -19.78
C TYR A 132 6.00 2.20 -18.30
N ALA A 133 6.67 1.37 -17.49
CA ALA A 133 6.66 1.48 -16.05
C ALA A 133 7.61 2.62 -15.68
N THR A 134 7.16 3.86 -15.91
CA THR A 134 7.87 5.09 -15.54
C THR A 134 7.09 5.81 -14.49
#